data_AF-A0A1H4HNJ7-F1
#
_entry.id   AF-A0A1H4HNJ7-F1
#
_cell.length_a   1.000
_cell.length_b   1.000
_cell.length_c   1.000
_cell.angle_alpha   90.00
_cell.angle_beta   90.00
_cell.angle_gamma   90.00
#
_symmetry.space_group_name_H-M   'P 1'
#
loop_
_entity.id
_entity.type
_entity.pdbx_description
1 polymer ?
#
loop_
_entity_poly.entity_id
_entity_poly.type
_entity_poly.pdbx_seq_one_letter_code
_entity_poly.pdbx_strand_id
1 'polypeptide(L)'
;MPFLAPSHARLPPLDFLLADQMESRQKIARHLGVSLRTLQRYQARGNAPRAVNLTLWFESRRGRAALDAQTLNEAQHARAWVASLERECERLRGVIKTLEEAQEAPAANSAVFHAT
;
A
#
# COMPACT_ATOMS: atom_id res chain seq x y z
N MET A 1 4.31 -9.15 -3.22
CA MET A 1 3.81 -8.46 -2.01
C MET A 1 4.96 -8.35 -1.01
N PRO A 2 5.44 -7.13 -0.68
CA PRO A 2 6.44 -6.96 0.36
C PRO A 2 5.84 -7.33 1.73
N PHE A 3 6.68 -7.79 2.66
CA PHE A 3 6.25 -8.07 4.02
C PHE A 3 5.92 -6.76 4.73
N LEU A 4 4.64 -6.58 5.09
CA LEU A 4 4.10 -5.30 5.59
C LEU A 4 4.43 -5.01 7.05
N ALA A 5 4.78 -6.04 7.83
CA ALA A 5 5.00 -5.85 9.26
C ALA A 5 6.31 -5.06 9.49
N PRO A 6 6.31 -4.13 10.46
CA PRO A 6 7.46 -3.28 10.72
C PRO A 6 8.72 -4.10 11.05
N SER A 7 9.86 -3.59 10.59
CA SER A 7 11.17 -4.04 11.06
C SER A 7 11.28 -3.84 12.57
N HIS A 8 12.10 -4.66 13.26
CA HIS A 8 12.32 -4.52 14.70
C HIS A 8 12.67 -3.09 15.14
N ALA A 9 13.46 -2.35 14.35
CA ALA A 9 13.84 -0.97 14.63
C ALA A 9 12.66 0.04 14.65
N ARG A 10 11.50 -0.33 14.11
CA ARG A 10 10.30 0.53 14.06
C ARG A 10 9.20 0.08 15.03
N LEU A 11 9.44 -0.98 15.81
CA LEU A 11 8.50 -1.45 16.81
C LEU A 11 8.69 -0.64 18.11
N PRO A 12 7.61 -0.07 18.68
CA PRO A 12 7.66 0.51 20.00
C PRO A 12 8.04 -0.54 21.07
N PRO A 13 8.60 -0.11 22.22
CA PRO A 13 8.85 -1.02 23.34
C PRO A 13 7.56 -1.70 23.81
N LEU A 14 7.68 -2.91 24.36
CA LEU A 14 6.54 -3.72 24.79
C LEU A 14 5.63 -2.96 25.77
N ASP A 15 6.19 -2.20 26.70
CA ASP A 15 5.41 -1.44 27.68
C ASP A 15 4.52 -0.38 27.03
N PHE A 16 5.00 0.28 25.97
CA PHE A 16 4.19 1.23 25.19
C PHE A 16 3.07 0.52 24.45
N LEU A 17 3.37 -0.61 23.81
CA LEU A 17 2.37 -1.41 23.11
C LEU A 17 1.27 -1.90 24.05
N LEU A 18 1.66 -2.33 25.25
CA LEU A 18 0.75 -2.79 26.30
C LEU A 18 -0.04 -1.63 26.92
N ALA A 19 0.55 -0.44 27.06
CA ALA A 19 -0.15 0.74 27.58
C ALA A 19 -1.20 1.30 26.59
N ASP A 20 -1.01 1.07 25.28
CA ASP A 20 -1.98 1.49 24.27
C ASP A 20 -3.24 0.59 24.22
N GLN A 21 -3.20 -0.58 24.87
CA GLN A 21 -4.35 -1.48 24.93
C GLN A 21 -5.34 -1.07 26.01
N MET A 22 -6.64 -1.08 25.67
CA MET A 22 -7.72 -0.79 26.62
C MET A 22 -8.14 -2.02 27.44
N GLU A 23 -7.88 -3.22 26.94
CA GLU A 23 -8.32 -4.46 27.57
C GLU A 23 -7.44 -4.86 28.75
N SER A 24 -8.02 -5.64 29.68
CA SER A 24 -7.27 -6.16 30.83
C SER A 24 -6.15 -7.11 30.38
N ARG A 25 -5.07 -7.19 31.17
CA ARG A 25 -3.94 -8.09 30.89
C ARG A 25 -4.36 -9.56 30.73
N GLN A 26 -5.39 -9.98 31.45
CA GLN A 26 -5.92 -11.34 31.35
C GLN A 26 -6.59 -11.61 29.99
N LYS A 27 -7.38 -10.65 29.48
CA LYS A 27 -7.97 -10.75 28.15
C LYS A 27 -6.92 -10.68 27.05
N ILE A 28 -5.96 -9.75 27.16
CA ILE A 28 -4.83 -9.65 26.23
C ILE A 28 -4.08 -10.98 26.16
N ALA A 29 -3.74 -11.59 27.30
CA ALA A 29 -3.07 -12.88 27.35
C ALA A 29 -3.89 -13.98 26.64
N ARG A 30 -5.21 -14.00 26.84
CA ARG A 30 -6.13 -14.92 26.15
C ARG A 30 -6.12 -14.72 24.64
N HIS A 31 -6.20 -13.48 24.15
CA HIS A 31 -6.14 -13.17 22.72
C HIS A 31 -4.79 -13.53 22.10
N LEU A 32 -3.70 -13.35 22.85
CA LEU A 32 -2.36 -13.74 22.42
C LEU A 32 -2.10 -15.26 22.51
N GLY A 33 -3.03 -16.05 23.06
CA GLY A 33 -2.84 -17.49 23.24
C GLY A 33 -1.77 -17.85 24.28
N VAL A 34 -1.49 -16.97 25.25
CA VAL A 34 -0.48 -17.19 26.29
C VAL A 34 -1.09 -17.11 27.69
N SER A 35 -0.42 -17.70 28.68
CA SER A 35 -0.84 -17.53 30.08
C SER A 35 -0.60 -16.09 30.57
N LEU A 36 -1.40 -15.63 31.54
CA LEU A 36 -1.20 -14.33 32.18
C LEU A 36 0.21 -14.22 32.81
N ARG A 37 0.69 -15.30 33.43
CA ARG A 37 2.04 -15.39 33.99
C ARG A 37 3.12 -15.20 32.92
N THR A 38 2.91 -15.77 31.73
CA THR A 38 3.80 -15.60 30.57
C THR A 38 3.84 -14.14 30.13
N LEU A 39 2.67 -13.48 30.03
CA LEU A 39 2.59 -12.07 29.66
C LEU A 39 3.27 -11.17 30.70
N GLN A 40 3.05 -11.42 31.99
CA GLN A 40 3.72 -10.69 33.09
C GLN A 40 5.24 -10.88 33.04
N ARG A 41 5.72 -12.09 32.73
CA ARG A 41 7.15 -12.35 32.55
C ARG A 41 7.74 -11.56 31.38
N TYR A 42 7.01 -11.41 30.28
CA TYR A 42 7.45 -10.58 29.16
C TYR A 42 7.53 -9.11 29.55
N GLN A 43 6.51 -8.61 30.23
CA GLN A 43 6.48 -7.24 30.74
C GLN A 43 7.64 -6.97 31.72
N ALA A 44 7.89 -7.87 32.68
CA ALA A 44 9.00 -7.73 33.63
C ALA A 44 10.38 -7.73 32.96
N ARG A 45 10.51 -8.41 31.81
CA ARG A 45 11.76 -8.43 31.01
C ARG A 45 11.85 -7.27 30.01
N GLY A 46 10.78 -6.49 29.84
CA GLY A 46 10.67 -5.46 28.80
C GLY A 46 10.70 -6.02 27.37
N ASN A 47 10.56 -7.33 27.19
CA ASN A 47 10.70 -7.98 25.89
C ASN A 47 9.76 -9.19 25.75
N ALA A 48 9.20 -9.35 24.56
CA ALA A 48 8.33 -10.45 24.17
C ALA A 48 8.80 -11.04 22.82
N PRO A 49 8.42 -12.28 22.50
CA PRO A 49 8.62 -12.83 21.17
C PRO A 49 8.07 -11.88 20.09
N ARG A 50 8.76 -11.80 18.95
CA ARG A 50 8.40 -10.89 17.85
C ARG A 50 6.92 -10.99 17.45
N ALA A 51 6.38 -12.20 17.39
CA ALA A 51 4.97 -12.42 17.07
C ALA A 51 4.05 -11.65 18.02
N VAL A 52 4.31 -11.68 19.33
CA VAL A 52 3.53 -10.94 20.34
C VAL A 52 3.63 -9.43 20.13
N ASN A 53 4.84 -8.91 19.90
CA ASN A 53 5.03 -7.49 19.63
C ASN A 53 4.29 -7.04 18.36
N LEU A 54 4.33 -7.85 17.31
CA LEU A 54 3.62 -7.56 16.06
C LEU A 54 2.10 -7.58 16.25
N THR A 55 1.55 -8.58 16.94
CA THR A 55 0.11 -8.65 17.22
C THR A 55 -0.35 -7.42 18.01
N LEU A 56 0.36 -7.07 19.08
CA LEU A 56 0.04 -5.87 19.87
C LEU A 56 0.19 -4.58 19.05
N TRP A 57 1.18 -4.52 18.16
CA TRP A 57 1.36 -3.39 17.27
C TRP A 57 0.19 -3.24 16.29
N PHE A 58 -0.27 -4.32 15.65
CA PHE A 58 -1.41 -4.26 14.72
C PHE A 58 -2.71 -3.82 15.40
N GLU A 59 -2.91 -4.20 16.66
CA GLU A 59 -4.07 -3.76 17.44
C GLU A 59 -3.92 -2.33 17.99
N SER A 60 -2.70 -1.82 18.14
CA SER A 60 -2.44 -0.47 18.62
C SER A 60 -3.00 0.60 17.67
N ARG A 61 -3.33 1.77 18.23
CA ARG A 61 -3.76 2.96 17.45
C ARG A 61 -2.74 3.33 16.38
N ARG A 62 -1.45 3.19 16.70
CA ARG A 62 -0.37 3.51 15.77
C ARG A 62 -0.27 2.50 14.62
N GLY A 63 -0.46 1.21 14.89
CA GLY A 63 -0.47 0.18 13.86
C GLY A 63 -1.65 0.33 12.91
N ARG A 64 -2.85 0.57 13.46
CA ARG A 64 -4.06 0.86 12.67
C ARG A 64 -3.87 2.09 11.78
N ALA A 65 -3.40 3.21 12.33
CA ALA A 65 -3.13 4.42 11.57
C ALA A 65 -2.09 4.22 10.45
N ALA A 66 -1.07 3.39 10.68
CA ALA A 66 -0.08 3.07 9.66
C ALA A 66 -0.67 2.26 8.49
N LEU A 67 -1.53 1.27 8.80
CA LEU A 67 -2.25 0.50 7.78
C LEU A 67 -3.23 1.36 6.99
N ASP A 68 -3.97 2.24 7.67
CA ASP A 68 -4.92 3.15 7.01
C ASP A 68 -4.20 4.12 6.07
N ALA A 69 -3.09 4.71 6.53
CA ALA A 69 -2.27 5.60 5.72
C ALA A 69 -1.69 4.88 4.49
N GLN A 70 -1.22 3.65 4.66
CA GLN A 70 -0.71 2.86 3.54
C GLN A 70 -1.82 2.58 2.52
N THR A 71 -3.00 2.14 2.97
CA THR A 71 -4.14 1.83 2.10
C THR A 71 -4.59 3.08 1.33
N LEU A 72 -4.63 4.23 2.00
CA LEU A 72 -4.97 5.51 1.37
C LEU A 72 -3.94 5.88 0.28
N ASN A 73 -2.65 5.77 0.59
CA ASN A 73 -1.58 6.08 -0.35
C ASN A 73 -1.62 5.15 -1.57
N GLU A 74 -1.83 3.85 -1.37
CA GLU A 74 -1.96 2.89 -2.46
C GLU A 74 -3.15 3.21 -3.37
N ALA A 75 -4.30 3.57 -2.80
CA ALA A 75 -5.47 3.98 -3.56
C ALA A 75 -5.23 5.27 -4.36
N GLN A 76 -4.55 6.26 -3.77
CA GLN A 76 -4.18 7.50 -4.46
C GLN A 76 -3.21 7.24 -5.61
N HIS A 77 -2.18 6.42 -5.39
CA HIS A 77 -1.24 6.02 -6.43
C HIS A 77 -1.94 5.30 -7.59
N ALA A 78 -2.84 4.35 -7.29
CA ALA A 78 -3.60 3.65 -8.31
C ALA A 78 -4.46 4.61 -9.15
N ARG A 79 -5.16 5.56 -8.51
CA ARG A 79 -5.96 6.58 -9.21
C ARG A 79 -5.09 7.47 -10.10
N ALA A 80 -3.97 7.96 -9.58
CA ALA A 80 -3.04 8.80 -10.35
C ALA A 80 -2.45 8.06 -11.55
N TRP A 81 -2.14 6.78 -11.36
CA TRP A 81 -1.64 5.90 -12.42
C TRP A 81 -2.66 5.74 -13.55
N VAL A 82 -3.92 5.39 -13.22
CA VAL A 82 -5.00 5.27 -14.21
C VAL A 82 -5.20 6.59 -14.96
N ALA A 83 -5.27 7.72 -14.25
CA ALA A 83 -5.42 9.03 -14.88
C ALA A 83 -4.23 9.41 -15.79
N SER A 84 -3.02 8.91 -15.51
CA SER A 84 -1.88 9.08 -16.41
C SER A 84 -2.05 8.25 -17.68
N LEU A 85 -2.43 6.98 -17.53
CA LEU A 85 -2.66 6.07 -18.66
C LEU A 85 -3.79 6.56 -19.57
N GLU A 86 -4.88 7.09 -19.01
CA GLU A 86 -5.98 7.66 -19.78
C GLU A 86 -5.52 8.85 -20.63
N ARG A 87 -4.72 9.75 -20.06
CA ARG A 87 -4.14 10.89 -20.79
C ARG A 87 -3.19 10.43 -21.89
N GLU A 88 -2.38 9.41 -21.63
CA GLU A 88 -1.49 8.83 -22.64
C GLU A 88 -2.25 8.16 -23.77
N CYS A 89 -3.28 7.37 -23.46
CA CYS A 89 -4.18 6.77 -24.45
C CYS A 89 -4.86 7.82 -25.32
N GLU A 90 -5.36 8.90 -24.72
CA GLU A 90 -6.01 9.99 -25.46
C GLU A 90 -5.02 10.69 -26.39
N ARG A 91 -3.81 10.99 -25.89
CA ARG A 91 -2.73 11.53 -26.72
C ARG A 91 -2.38 10.61 -27.89
N LEU A 92 -2.26 9.31 -27.65
CA LEU A 92 -1.94 8.33 -28.69
C LEU A 92 -3.05 8.22 -29.73
N ARG A 93 -4.32 8.21 -29.31
CA ARG A 93 -5.47 8.26 -30.24
C ARG A 93 -5.43 9.51 -31.12
N GLY A 94 -5.11 10.66 -30.54
CA GLY A 94 -4.94 11.91 -31.28
C GLY A 94 -3.84 11.80 -32.34
N VAL A 95 -2.68 11.24 -31.98
CA VAL A 95 -1.57 11.01 -32.93
C VAL A 95 -1.98 10.05 -34.05
N ILE A 96 -2.62 8.93 -33.71
CA ILE A 96 -3.10 7.95 -34.70
C ILE A 96 -4.05 8.63 -35.69
N LYS A 97 -5.04 9.38 -35.19
CA LYS A 97 -5.99 10.10 -36.03
C LYS A 97 -5.28 11.07 -36.99
N THR A 98 -4.31 11.85 -36.50
CA THR A 98 -3.57 12.77 -37.38
C THR A 98 -2.74 12.06 -38.45
N LEU A 99 -2.20 10.86 -38.14
CA LEU A 99 -1.45 10.06 -39.09
C LEU A 99 -2.37 9.41 -40.14
N GLU A 100 -3.54 8.93 -39.72
CA GLU A 100 -4.57 8.41 -40.61
C GLU A 100 -5.06 9.50 -41.58
N GLU A 101 -5.39 10.69 -41.07
CA GLU A 101 -5.77 11.85 -41.90
C GLU A 101 -4.65 12.27 -42.87
N ALA A 102 -3.39 12.24 -42.44
CA ALA A 102 -2.25 12.55 -43.31
C ALA A 102 -1.99 11.46 -44.36
N GLN A 103 -2.41 10.22 -44.11
CA GLN A 103 -2.31 9.12 -45.07
C GLN A 103 -3.44 9.17 -46.13
N GLU A 104 -4.63 9.63 -45.74
CA GLU A 104 -5.75 9.87 -46.67
C GLU A 104 -5.58 11.15 -47.49
N ALA A 105 -4.86 12.14 -46.97
CA ALA A 105 -4.44 13.31 -47.74
C ALA A 105 -3.43 12.88 -48.83
N PRO A 106 -3.62 13.25 -50.11
CA PRO A 106 -2.64 12.95 -51.14
C PRO A 106 -1.32 13.62 -50.76
N ALA A 107 -0.27 12.81 -50.57
CA ALA A 107 1.07 13.33 -50.42
C ALA A 107 1.39 14.25 -51.60
N ALA A 108 2.08 15.37 -51.39
CA ALA A 108 2.41 16.31 -52.46
C ALA A 108 3.24 15.68 -53.60
N ASN A 109 3.81 14.51 -53.34
CA ASN A 109 4.56 13.63 -54.23
C ASN A 109 3.77 12.38 -54.69
N SER A 110 2.46 12.33 -54.43
CA SER A 110 1.60 11.28 -54.99
C SER A 110 1.49 11.48 -56.50
N ALA A 111 1.82 10.44 -57.27
CA ALA A 111 1.85 10.51 -58.72
C ALA A 111 0.43 10.69 -59.27
N VAL A 112 0.18 11.81 -59.95
CA VAL A 112 -1.05 12.04 -60.71
C VAL A 112 -0.96 11.19 -61.98
N PHE A 113 -1.40 9.94 -61.91
CA PHE A 113 -1.56 9.11 -63.10
C PHE A 113 -2.86 9.50 -63.81
N HIS A 114 -2.74 10.27 -64.90
CA HIS A 114 -3.82 10.41 -65.87
C HIS A 114 -3.88 9.15 -66.73
N ALA A 115 -4.92 8.34 -66.53
CA ALA A 115 -5.24 7.24 -67.44
C ALA A 115 -5.89 7.83 -68.69
N THR A 116 -5.22 7.66 -69.84
CA THR A 116 -5.74 7.94 -71.19
C THR A 116 -6.75 6.90 -71.63
#